data_AF-A0A966NJ71-F1
#
_entry.id   AF-A0A966NJ71-F1
#
_cell.length_a   1.000
_cell.length_b   1.000
_cell.length_c   1.000
_cell.angle_alpha   90.00
_cell.angle_beta   90.00
_cell.angle_gamma   90.00
#
_symmetry.space_group_name_H-M   'P 1'
#
loop_
_entity.id
_entity.type
_entity.pdbx_description
1 polymer ?
#
loop_
_entity_poly.entity_id
_entity_poly.type
_entity_poly.pdbx_seq_one_letter_code
_entity_poly.pdbx_strand_id
1 'polypeptide(L)'
;DVYKRQVLGRPYSDSDIRRVFKTLGFEFTVGGDDPDQVYTISPPSFRFDIEREEDLIEEVARMVGFDAIPAHAPRGELAVRVRSETERSPRLLRSRLVGADFHEVVTYSFIDAQIAAGFAEDSSLLHLLNPIASHMSTMRPSLIPGLLGVLTSNLARR
;
A
#
# COMPACT_ATOMS: atom_id res chain seq x y z
N ASP A 1 -3.29 31.46 0.95
CA ASP A 1 -2.62 31.00 2.19
C ASP A 1 -3.24 29.77 2.92
N VAL A 2 -4.38 29.25 2.45
CA VAL A 2 -5.15 28.17 3.12
C VAL A 2 -4.63 26.75 2.81
N TYR A 3 -4.13 26.50 1.60
CA TYR A 3 -3.80 25.15 1.13
C TYR A 3 -2.49 24.59 1.74
N LYS A 4 -1.45 25.42 1.84
CA LYS A 4 -0.14 25.06 2.46
C LYS A 4 -0.27 24.60 3.91
N ARG A 5 -1.16 25.24 4.69
CA ARG A 5 -1.44 24.88 6.08
C ARG A 5 -2.26 23.60 6.21
N GLN A 6 -3.18 23.35 5.28
CA GLN A 6 -4.01 22.14 5.27
C GLN A 6 -3.19 20.89 4.97
N VAL A 7 -2.21 20.98 4.07
CA VAL A 7 -1.43 19.81 3.64
C VAL A 7 -0.28 19.48 4.60
N LEU A 8 0.45 20.48 5.11
CA LEU A 8 1.65 20.25 5.93
C LEU A 8 1.43 20.37 7.43
N GLY A 9 0.21 20.66 7.90
CA GLY A 9 -0.14 20.65 9.32
C GLY A 9 0.54 21.72 10.19
N ARG A 10 1.35 22.62 9.61
CA ARG A 10 1.97 23.76 10.30
C ARG A 10 2.13 24.96 9.35
N PRO A 11 2.16 26.21 9.87
CA PRO A 11 2.54 27.36 9.05
C PRO A 11 4.04 27.33 8.72
N TYR A 12 4.39 27.77 7.51
CA TYR A 12 5.77 28.02 7.09
C TYR A 12 5.91 29.52 6.80
N SER A 13 7.02 30.12 7.23
CA SER A 13 7.28 31.52 6.91
C SER A 13 7.59 31.69 5.42
N ASP A 14 7.26 32.86 4.89
CA ASP A 14 7.63 33.26 3.52
C ASP A 14 9.15 33.16 3.29
N SER A 15 9.95 33.53 4.29
CA SER A 15 11.41 33.43 4.24
C SER A 15 11.91 31.99 4.07
N ASP A 16 11.27 31.01 4.72
CA ASP A 16 11.62 29.59 4.60
C ASP A 16 11.26 29.05 3.22
N ILE A 17 10.09 29.38 2.70
CA ILE A 17 9.63 28.94 1.37
C ILE A 17 10.56 29.51 0.28
N ARG A 18 10.86 30.82 0.32
CA ARG A 18 11.80 31.44 -0.63
C ARG A 18 13.18 30.83 -0.55
N ARG A 19 13.67 30.55 0.66
CA ARG A 19 14.97 29.90 0.87
C ARG A 19 14.98 28.51 0.21
N VAL A 20 13.94 27.72 0.40
CA VAL A 20 13.81 26.40 -0.25
C VAL A 20 13.84 26.53 -1.76
N PHE A 21 12.96 27.34 -2.36
CA PHE A 21 12.88 27.47 -3.82
C PHE A 21 14.19 27.98 -4.43
N LYS A 22 14.85 28.96 -3.79
CA LYS A 22 16.19 29.41 -4.24
C LYS A 22 17.23 28.31 -4.15
N THR A 23 17.23 27.52 -3.06
CA THR A 23 18.18 26.41 -2.88
C THR A 23 18.00 25.33 -3.93
N LEU A 24 16.76 25.09 -4.36
CA LEU A 24 16.40 24.12 -5.38
C LEU A 24 16.57 24.65 -6.82
N GLY A 25 16.96 25.91 -6.99
CA GLY A 25 17.14 26.52 -8.31
C GLY A 25 15.83 26.83 -9.03
N PHE A 26 14.73 27.02 -8.30
CA PHE A 26 13.45 27.41 -8.87
C PHE A 26 13.43 28.93 -9.10
N GLU A 27 13.11 29.34 -10.33
CA GLU A 27 12.81 30.74 -10.61
C GLU A 27 11.37 31.02 -10.19
N PHE A 28 11.14 32.11 -9.45
CA PHE A 28 9.80 32.47 -9.01
C PHE A 28 9.59 33.97 -8.93
N THR A 29 8.35 34.38 -9.20
CA THR A 29 7.84 35.73 -8.92
C THR A 29 6.76 35.66 -7.85
N VAL A 30 6.60 36.73 -7.08
CA VAL A 30 5.58 36.83 -6.03
C VAL A 30 4.66 37.98 -6.34
N GLY A 31 3.35 37.70 -6.42
CA GLY A 31 2.31 38.70 -6.64
C GLY A 31 1.38 38.86 -5.43
N GLY A 32 0.92 40.08 -5.20
CA GLY A 32 -0.02 40.47 -4.13
C GLY A 32 0.65 41.15 -2.92
N ASP A 33 0.09 42.28 -2.47
CA ASP A 33 0.60 43.09 -1.34
C ASP A 33 -0.03 42.74 0.04
N ASP A 34 -0.79 41.63 0.15
CA ASP A 34 -1.49 41.22 1.38
C ASP A 34 -1.57 39.66 1.50
N PRO A 35 -2.21 39.01 2.52
CA PRO A 35 -1.73 37.76 3.13
C PRO A 35 -1.86 36.52 2.23
N ASP A 36 -2.49 36.66 1.06
CA ASP A 36 -2.63 35.62 0.03
C ASP A 36 -1.56 35.76 -1.06
N GLN A 37 -0.28 35.81 -0.65
CA GLN A 37 0.85 35.83 -1.59
C GLN A 37 0.82 34.61 -2.51
N VAL A 38 0.78 34.88 -3.82
CA VAL A 38 0.80 33.87 -4.88
C VAL A 38 2.21 33.78 -5.45
N TYR A 39 2.73 32.56 -5.51
CA TYR A 39 4.01 32.25 -6.13
C TYR A 39 3.77 31.73 -7.55
N THR A 40 4.35 32.40 -8.53
CA THR A 40 4.47 31.87 -9.89
C THR A 40 5.85 31.28 -10.03
N ILE A 41 5.93 29.96 -10.23
CA ILE A 41 7.20 29.22 -10.25
C ILE A 41 7.41 28.62 -11.63
N SER A 42 8.63 28.77 -12.15
CA SER A 42 9.10 28.05 -13.33
C SER A 42 10.15 27.03 -12.87
N PRO A 43 9.83 25.73 -12.88
CA PRO A 43 10.79 24.70 -12.53
C PRO A 43 11.94 24.66 -13.54
N PRO A 44 13.16 24.33 -13.11
CA PRO A 44 14.31 24.21 -14.00
C PRO A 44 14.13 23.01 -14.93
N SER A 45 14.74 23.07 -16.11
CA SER A 45 14.52 22.11 -17.21
C SER A 45 14.86 20.65 -16.89
N PHE A 46 15.62 20.39 -15.82
CA PHE A 46 15.97 19.03 -15.38
C PHE A 46 14.98 18.41 -14.39
N ARG A 47 13.99 19.19 -13.91
CA ARG A 47 12.93 18.73 -12.98
C ARG A 47 11.65 18.41 -13.74
N PHE A 48 11.56 17.19 -14.24
CA PHE A 48 10.39 16.66 -14.97
C PHE A 48 9.26 16.18 -14.05
N ASP A 49 9.50 16.20 -12.74
CA ASP A 49 8.62 15.75 -11.67
C ASP A 49 7.81 16.88 -11.02
N ILE A 50 7.98 18.13 -11.48
CA ILE A 50 7.27 19.31 -10.95
C ILE A 50 6.22 19.76 -11.96
N GLU A 51 4.96 19.37 -11.74
CA GLU A 51 3.83 19.69 -12.62
C GLU A 51 2.67 20.39 -11.89
N ARG A 52 2.57 20.23 -10.57
CA ARG A 52 1.44 20.68 -9.76
C ARG A 52 1.88 21.39 -8.49
N GLU A 53 0.92 21.96 -7.77
CA GLU A 53 1.17 22.64 -6.50
C GLU A 53 1.69 21.64 -5.44
N GLU A 54 1.17 20.42 -5.42
CA GLU A 54 1.53 19.40 -4.45
C GLU A 54 3.02 19.02 -4.52
N ASP A 55 3.61 19.01 -5.72
CA ASP A 55 5.03 18.70 -5.90
C ASP A 55 5.92 19.81 -5.29
N LEU A 56 5.48 21.07 -5.38
CA LEU A 56 6.14 22.20 -4.72
C LEU A 56 6.01 22.13 -3.20
N ILE A 57 4.85 21.69 -2.70
CA ILE A 57 4.61 21.46 -1.27
C ILE A 57 5.49 20.32 -0.75
N GLU A 58 5.65 19.25 -1.52
CA GLU A 58 6.57 18.14 -1.21
C GLU A 58 8.01 18.65 -1.12
N GLU A 59 8.47 19.46 -2.07
CA GLU A 59 9.83 20.00 -2.04
C GLU A 59 10.11 20.86 -0.80
N VAL A 60 9.12 21.64 -0.36
CA VAL A 60 9.19 22.39 0.91
C VAL A 60 9.26 21.44 2.11
N ALA A 61 8.39 20.43 2.16
CA ALA A 61 8.40 19.43 3.22
C ALA A 61 9.74 18.68 3.30
N ARG A 62 10.25 18.25 2.14
CA ARG A 62 11.49 17.50 1.98
C ARG A 62 12.71 18.30 2.44
N MET A 63 12.79 19.58 2.08
CA MET A 63 13.91 20.45 2.43
C MET A 63 13.90 20.90 3.90
N VAL A 64 12.71 21.03 4.50
CA VAL A 64 12.60 21.32 5.94
C VAL A 64 12.80 20.07 6.79
N GLY A 65 12.49 18.89 6.24
CA GLY A 65 12.57 17.61 6.92
C GLY A 65 11.21 17.17 7.44
N PHE A 66 10.82 15.93 7.12
CA PHE A 66 9.55 15.35 7.52
C PHE A 66 9.37 15.25 9.04
N ASP A 67 10.47 15.06 9.79
CA ASP A 67 10.45 15.02 11.26
C ASP A 67 9.97 16.32 11.90
N ALA A 68 10.07 17.44 11.17
CA ALA A 68 9.62 18.75 11.63
C ALA A 68 8.11 18.96 11.42
N ILE A 69 7.42 18.03 10.75
CA ILE A 69 5.98 18.07 10.50
C ILE A 69 5.26 17.35 11.66
N PRO A 70 4.34 18.03 12.37
CA PRO A 70 3.66 17.42 13.50
C PRO A 70 2.74 16.27 13.07
N ALA A 71 2.86 15.12 13.75
CA ALA A 71 2.00 13.97 13.53
C ALA A 71 0.63 14.15 14.24
N HIS A 72 -0.29 14.83 13.57
CA HIS A 72 -1.67 14.96 14.05
C HIS A 72 -2.51 13.73 13.68
N ALA A 73 -3.22 13.16 14.65
CA ALA A 73 -4.18 12.09 14.38
C ALA A 73 -5.30 12.60 13.44
N PRO A 74 -5.72 11.80 12.43
CA PRO A 74 -6.80 12.19 11.55
C PRO A 74 -8.09 12.38 12.35
N ARG A 75 -8.81 13.45 12.05
CA ARG A 75 -10.13 13.73 12.63
C ARG A 75 -11.19 13.35 11.61
N GLY A 76 -12.21 12.64 12.04
CA GLY A 76 -13.34 12.26 11.21
C GLY A 76 -14.52 11.86 12.08
N GLU A 77 -15.72 11.90 11.49
CA GLU A 77 -16.92 11.44 12.16
C GLU A 77 -16.94 9.91 12.20
N LEU A 78 -17.23 9.36 13.38
CA LEU A 78 -17.40 7.92 13.55
C LEU A 78 -18.87 7.57 13.32
N ALA A 79 -19.13 6.78 12.29
CA ALA A 79 -20.43 6.17 12.06
C ALA A 79 -20.40 4.70 12.48
N VAL A 80 -21.31 4.30 13.37
CA VAL A 80 -21.47 2.88 13.72
C VAL A 80 -22.03 2.14 12.52
N ARG A 81 -21.29 1.12 12.05
CA ARG A 81 -21.77 0.18 11.04
C ARG A 81 -22.12 -1.14 11.72
N VAL A 82 -23.40 -1.46 11.76
CA VAL A 82 -23.88 -2.75 12.28
C VAL A 82 -23.58 -3.82 11.24
N ARG A 83 -22.93 -4.91 11.65
CA ARG A 83 -22.78 -6.12 10.82
C ARG A 83 -24.02 -6.98 10.99
N SER A 84 -24.39 -7.72 9.94
CA SER A 84 -25.52 -8.64 10.03
C SER A 84 -25.23 -9.73 11.06
N GLU A 85 -26.18 -10.01 11.96
CA GLU A 85 -26.07 -11.12 12.92
C GLU A 85 -26.01 -12.49 12.22
N THR A 86 -26.47 -12.56 10.98
CA THR A 86 -26.39 -13.78 10.15
C THR A 86 -25.01 -13.98 9.52
N GLU A 87 -24.12 -12.98 9.58
CA GLU A 87 -22.77 -13.06 9.00
C GLU A 87 -21.86 -13.93 9.87
N ARG A 88 -21.42 -15.07 9.31
CA ARG A 88 -20.48 -15.96 9.99
C ARG A 88 -19.04 -15.52 9.70
N SER A 89 -18.37 -15.00 10.72
CA SER A 89 -16.96 -14.62 10.59
C SER A 89 -16.06 -15.85 10.31
N PRO A 90 -15.14 -15.78 9.33
CA PRO A 90 -14.10 -16.80 9.15
C PRO A 90 -13.25 -17.01 10.41
N ARG A 91 -13.12 -15.99 11.28
CA ARG A 91 -12.44 -16.11 12.57
C ARG A 91 -13.16 -17.08 13.49
N LEU A 92 -14.49 -16.99 13.57
CA LEU A 92 -15.30 -17.89 14.40
C LEU A 92 -15.20 -19.33 13.92
N LEU A 93 -15.22 -19.55 12.60
CA LEU A 93 -15.04 -20.87 12.01
C LEU A 93 -13.68 -21.47 12.38
N ARG A 94 -12.59 -20.69 12.21
CA ARG A 94 -11.23 -21.12 12.60
C ARG A 94 -11.14 -21.47 14.07
N SER A 95 -11.71 -20.64 14.96
CA SER A 95 -11.73 -20.93 16.40
C SER A 95 -12.45 -22.23 16.73
N ARG A 96 -13.54 -22.57 16.02
CA ARG A 96 -14.23 -23.86 16.19
C ARG A 96 -13.39 -25.04 15.71
N LEU A 97 -12.66 -24.90 14.61
CA LEU A 97 -11.76 -25.95 14.11
C LEU A 97 -10.60 -26.20 15.08
N VAL A 98 -10.01 -25.14 15.64
CA VAL A 98 -8.99 -25.26 16.69
C VAL A 98 -9.54 -25.98 17.92
N GLY A 99 -10.78 -25.68 18.33
CA GLY A 99 -11.45 -26.39 19.43
C GLY A 99 -11.77 -27.87 19.14
N ALA A 100 -11.64 -28.30 17.88
CA ALA A 100 -11.75 -29.68 17.44
C ALA A 100 -10.38 -30.30 17.08
N ASP A 101 -9.29 -29.74 17.62
CA ASP A 101 -7.90 -30.18 17.44
C ASP A 101 -7.36 -30.12 15.99
N PHE A 102 -7.94 -29.25 15.14
CA PHE A 102 -7.36 -28.96 13.84
C PHE A 102 -6.25 -27.89 13.94
N HIS A 103 -5.20 -28.07 13.15
CA HIS A 103 -4.11 -27.10 13.00
C HIS A 103 -4.28 -26.31 11.69
N GLU A 104 -4.25 -24.98 11.77
CA GLU A 104 -4.25 -24.12 10.59
C GLU A 104 -2.89 -24.19 9.87
N VAL A 105 -2.93 -24.33 8.55
CA VAL A 105 -1.73 -24.36 7.71
C VAL A 105 -1.90 -23.39 6.54
N VAL A 106 -0.80 -22.73 6.17
CA VAL A 106 -0.76 -21.81 5.03
C VAL A 106 0.14 -22.42 3.97
N THR A 107 -0.43 -22.64 2.79
CA THR A 107 0.27 -23.24 1.64
C THR A 107 0.31 -22.28 0.48
N TYR A 108 1.31 -22.42 -0.40
CA TYR A 108 1.42 -21.60 -1.61
C TYR A 108 0.17 -21.71 -2.48
N SER A 109 -0.17 -20.60 -3.13
CA SER A 109 -1.29 -20.56 -4.10
C SER A 109 -0.90 -21.15 -5.45
N PHE A 110 0.39 -21.24 -5.75
CA PHE A 110 0.94 -21.90 -6.93
C PHE A 110 1.63 -23.20 -6.54
N ILE A 111 1.45 -24.21 -7.37
CA ILE A 111 1.94 -25.57 -7.19
C ILE A 111 2.51 -26.09 -8.51
N ASP A 112 3.09 -27.27 -8.45
CA ASP A 112 3.58 -27.97 -9.63
C ASP A 112 2.40 -28.35 -10.56
N ALA A 113 2.59 -28.16 -11.86
CA ALA A 113 1.55 -28.44 -12.86
C ALA A 113 1.11 -29.91 -12.85
N GLN A 114 2.03 -30.85 -12.64
CA GLN A 114 1.71 -32.28 -12.57
C GLN A 114 0.88 -32.60 -11.34
N ILE A 115 1.16 -31.94 -10.21
CA ILE A 115 0.34 -32.06 -9.01
C ILE A 115 -1.06 -31.49 -9.29
N ALA A 116 -1.15 -30.29 -9.90
CA ALA A 116 -2.42 -29.64 -10.18
C ALA A 116 -3.34 -30.47 -11.10
N ALA A 117 -2.78 -31.10 -12.14
CA ALA A 117 -3.51 -31.96 -13.08
C ALA A 117 -4.16 -33.19 -12.41
N GLY A 118 -3.68 -33.60 -11.23
CA GLY A 118 -4.32 -34.66 -10.45
C GLY A 118 -5.62 -34.24 -9.75
N PHE A 119 -5.95 -32.94 -9.71
CA PHE A 119 -7.08 -32.40 -8.95
C PHE A 119 -8.05 -31.55 -9.77
N ALA A 120 -7.78 -31.33 -11.06
CA ALA A 120 -8.67 -30.64 -11.98
C ALA A 120 -8.32 -30.98 -13.43
N GLU A 121 -9.27 -30.76 -14.35
CA GLU A 121 -9.01 -30.90 -15.78
C GLU A 121 -8.04 -29.82 -16.28
N ASP A 122 -7.17 -30.18 -17.24
CA ASP A 122 -6.17 -29.25 -17.79
C ASP A 122 -6.78 -27.95 -18.33
N SER A 123 -7.99 -28.02 -18.89
CA SER A 123 -8.75 -26.85 -19.39
C SER A 123 -9.08 -25.81 -18.32
N SER A 124 -9.08 -26.22 -17.05
CA SER A 124 -9.41 -25.38 -15.89
C SER A 124 -8.18 -24.91 -15.11
N LEU A 125 -6.97 -25.37 -15.48
CA LEU A 125 -5.73 -24.99 -14.83
C LEU A 125 -5.27 -23.60 -15.31
N LEU A 126 -4.90 -22.75 -14.34
CA LEU A 126 -4.36 -21.43 -14.62
C LEU A 126 -2.84 -21.42 -14.45
N HIS A 127 -2.12 -21.37 -15.56
CA HIS A 127 -0.66 -21.32 -15.58
C HIS A 127 -0.12 -19.89 -15.47
N LEU A 128 0.99 -19.73 -14.73
CA LEU A 128 1.72 -18.47 -14.62
C LEU A 128 2.62 -18.27 -15.83
N LEU A 129 2.59 -17.07 -16.41
CA LEU A 129 3.45 -16.72 -17.55
C LEU A 129 4.93 -16.57 -17.16
N ASN A 130 5.20 -16.10 -15.94
CA ASN A 130 6.55 -15.91 -15.42
C ASN A 130 6.64 -16.46 -14.00
N PRO A 131 6.72 -17.79 -13.83
CA PRO A 131 6.77 -18.41 -12.53
C PRO A 131 8.15 -18.20 -11.89
N ILE A 132 8.17 -18.03 -10.57
CA ILE A 132 9.42 -17.85 -9.81
C ILE A 132 10.30 -19.11 -9.85
N ALA A 133 9.68 -20.29 -10.05
CA ALA A 133 10.34 -21.58 -10.21
C ALA A 133 9.44 -22.54 -11.03
N SER A 134 10.04 -23.52 -11.69
CA SER A 134 9.32 -24.48 -12.56
C SER A 134 8.24 -25.29 -11.83
N HIS A 135 8.51 -25.71 -10.59
CA HIS A 135 7.58 -26.44 -9.72
C HIS A 135 6.52 -25.55 -9.04
N MET A 136 6.45 -24.27 -9.43
CA MET A 136 5.53 -23.26 -8.93
C MET A 136 4.86 -22.53 -10.10
N SER A 137 4.45 -23.30 -11.12
CA SER A 137 4.01 -22.80 -12.42
C SER A 137 2.49 -22.72 -12.61
N THR A 138 1.70 -23.30 -11.70
CA THR A 138 0.24 -23.40 -11.87
C THR A 138 -0.49 -22.99 -10.61
N MET A 139 -1.54 -22.19 -10.72
CA MET A 139 -2.43 -21.86 -9.60
C MET A 139 -3.16 -23.12 -9.12
N ARG A 140 -3.20 -23.34 -7.80
CA ARG A 140 -3.88 -24.49 -7.21
C ARG A 140 -5.37 -24.47 -7.58
N PRO A 141 -5.94 -25.57 -8.09
CA PRO A 141 -7.37 -25.61 -8.42
C PRO A 141 -8.26 -25.70 -7.17
N SER A 142 -7.71 -26.15 -6.04
CA SER A 142 -8.37 -26.19 -4.74
C SER A 142 -7.34 -26.13 -3.60
N LEU A 143 -7.80 -26.15 -2.34
CA LEU A 143 -6.92 -26.22 -1.17
C LEU A 143 -6.36 -27.64 -0.92
N ILE A 144 -7.01 -28.67 -1.47
CA ILE A 144 -6.71 -30.09 -1.21
C ILE A 144 -5.26 -30.47 -1.55
N PRO A 145 -4.68 -30.11 -2.72
CA PRO A 145 -3.30 -30.47 -3.06
C PRO A 145 -2.30 -29.96 -2.02
N GLY A 146 -2.49 -28.72 -1.56
CA GLY A 146 -1.66 -28.11 -0.53
C GLY A 146 -1.79 -28.82 0.81
N LEU A 147 -3.01 -29.14 1.24
CA LEU A 147 -3.26 -29.86 2.50
C LEU A 147 -2.65 -31.28 2.49
N LEU A 148 -2.77 -31.99 1.37
CA LEU A 148 -2.15 -33.32 1.20
C LEU A 148 -0.63 -33.23 1.19
N GLY A 149 -0.05 -32.21 0.53
CA GLY A 149 1.39 -31.97 0.56
C GLY A 149 1.91 -31.76 1.98
N VAL A 150 1.19 -30.99 2.80
CA VAL A 150 1.50 -30.81 4.23
C VAL A 150 1.40 -32.13 4.99
N LEU A 151 0.32 -32.90 4.79
CA LEU A 151 0.14 -34.20 5.44
C LEU A 151 1.31 -35.15 5.14
N THR A 152 1.63 -35.33 3.86
CA THR A 152 2.75 -36.18 3.41
C THR A 152 4.08 -35.74 4.01
N SER A 153 4.35 -34.43 4.02
CA SER A 153 5.58 -33.86 4.57
C SER A 153 5.71 -34.11 6.08
N ASN A 154 4.61 -34.09 6.82
CA ASN A 154 4.60 -34.39 8.26
C ASN A 154 4.74 -35.90 8.53
N LEU A 155 4.05 -36.74 7.76
CA LEU A 155 4.16 -38.21 7.88
C LEU A 155 5.58 -38.70 7.60
N ALA A 156 6.29 -38.10 6.64
CA ALA A 156 7.67 -38.45 6.31
C ALA A 156 8.70 -38.09 7.41
N ARG A 157 8.30 -37.31 8.43
CA ARG A 157 9.14 -36.89 9.56
C ARG A 157 8.72 -37.53 10.89
N ARG A 158 7.75 -38.45 10.85
CA ARG A 158 7.45 -39.34 11.98
C ARG A 158 8.44 -40.50 12.00
#